data_AF-A0A929KX96-F1
#
_entry.id   AF-A0A929KX96-F1
#
_cell.length_a   1.000
_cell.length_b   1.000
_cell.length_c   1.000
_cell.angle_alpha   90.00
_cell.angle_beta   90.00
_cell.angle_gamma   90.00
#
_symmetry.space_group_name_H-M   'P 1'
#
loop_
_entity.id
_entity.type
_entity.pdbx_description
1 polymer ?
#
loop_
_entity_poly.entity_id
_entity_poly.type
_entity_poly.pdbx_seq_one_letter_code
_entity_poly.pdbx_strand_id
1 'polypeptide(L)'
;MTAKILAGGVSFIIVGKGDKKLVGPAITFPFPDSGYAVSPEGRVRPRFPILKDSVTIVGAIPQLKEMKVLNFAGITDSVLSIYNEYGIKAKLKYEGNALVCEMLIPRALLGLDDAATKFAYQIKLTGVKPPPASSGAPPPPMGVPAGRAPLMFNILDEINSVTYFSGEYGLAVKP
;
A
#
# COMPACT_ATOMS: atom_id res chain seq x y z
N MET A 1 -8.10 4.79 -8.88
CA MET A 1 -7.17 5.18 -7.76
C MET A 1 -7.64 4.86 -6.33
N THR A 2 -8.81 5.32 -5.84
CA THR A 2 -9.26 5.11 -4.44
C THR A 2 -9.24 3.65 -3.97
N ALA A 3 -9.81 2.74 -4.78
CA ALA A 3 -9.82 1.30 -4.47
C ALA A 3 -8.42 0.69 -4.35
N LYS A 4 -7.43 1.27 -5.04
CA LYS A 4 -6.02 0.83 -5.01
C LYS A 4 -5.38 1.18 -3.67
N ILE A 5 -5.52 2.44 -3.23
CA ILE A 5 -5.04 2.92 -1.93
C ILE A 5 -5.62 2.11 -0.79
N LEU A 6 -6.92 1.84 -0.83
CA LEU A 6 -7.60 1.10 0.24
C LEU A 6 -7.20 -0.36 0.31
N ALA A 7 -6.73 -0.94 -0.80
CA ALA A 7 -6.48 -2.36 -0.90
C ALA A 7 -4.98 -2.73 -0.83
N GLY A 8 -4.07 -1.82 -1.20
CA GLY A 8 -2.62 -2.07 -1.13
C GLY A 8 -1.80 -0.96 -0.44
N GLY A 9 -2.43 0.17 -0.11
CA GLY A 9 -1.80 1.26 0.62
C GLY A 9 -0.93 2.20 -0.20
N VAL A 10 -0.58 3.31 0.44
CA VAL A 10 0.46 4.24 0.01
C VAL A 10 1.72 3.91 0.79
N SER A 11 2.79 3.54 0.09
CA SER A 11 4.09 3.36 0.71
C SER A 11 4.93 4.63 0.60
N PHE A 12 5.52 5.07 1.70
CA PHE A 12 6.58 6.07 1.71
C PHE A 12 7.90 5.39 2.09
N ILE A 13 8.92 5.59 1.28
CA ILE A 13 10.19 4.88 1.36
C ILE A 13 11.33 5.90 1.30
N ILE A 14 12.24 5.86 2.27
CA ILE A 14 13.50 6.57 2.20
C ILE A 14 14.48 5.78 1.34
N VAL A 15 15.13 6.45 0.39
CA VAL A 15 16.16 5.84 -0.45
C VAL A 15 17.50 5.94 0.27
N GLY A 16 18.13 4.78 0.52
CA GLY A 16 19.43 4.71 1.20
C GLY A 16 20.55 5.37 0.38
N LYS A 17 21.57 5.87 1.07
CA LYS A 17 22.71 6.55 0.45
C LYS A 17 23.53 5.55 -0.38
N GLY A 18 23.60 5.76 -1.70
CA GLY A 18 24.47 4.99 -2.61
C GLY A 18 23.82 3.77 -3.28
N ASP A 19 22.62 3.36 -2.88
CA ASP A 19 21.96 2.19 -3.44
C ASP A 19 20.84 2.55 -4.42
N LYS A 20 20.85 1.91 -5.61
CA LYS A 20 19.71 1.89 -6.54
C LYS A 20 18.52 1.06 -6.00
N LYS A 21 18.65 0.50 -4.80
CA LYS A 21 17.64 -0.35 -4.15
C LYS A 21 16.96 0.42 -3.01
N LEU A 22 15.65 0.20 -2.88
CA LEU A 22 14.79 0.75 -1.83
C LEU A 22 15.04 0.05 -0.49
N VAL A 23 16.20 0.30 0.14
CA VAL A 23 16.63 -0.41 1.36
C VAL A 23 16.43 0.43 2.64
N GLY A 24 16.04 1.70 2.53
CA GLY A 24 15.82 2.55 3.70
C GLY A 24 14.48 2.27 4.43
N PRO A 25 14.21 3.01 5.53
CA PRO A 25 12.95 2.92 6.25
C PRO A 25 11.74 3.09 5.31
N ALA A 26 10.75 2.21 5.47
CA ALA A 26 9.57 2.19 4.63
C ALA A 26 8.31 1.96 5.47
N ILE A 27 7.30 2.78 5.22
CA ILE A 27 5.96 2.65 5.82
C ILE A 27 4.93 2.47 4.71
N THR A 28 3.91 1.67 4.94
CA THR A 28 2.74 1.55 4.05
C THR A 28 1.45 1.69 4.84
N PHE A 29 0.62 2.65 4.44
CA PHE A 29 -0.68 2.88 5.05
C PHE A 29 -1.74 3.26 3.98
N PRO A 30 -2.99 2.79 4.11
CA PRO A 30 -3.44 1.72 5.00
C PRO A 30 -2.80 0.37 4.64
N PHE A 31 -2.68 -0.52 5.61
CA PHE A 31 -2.26 -1.91 5.38
C PHE A 31 -3.39 -2.87 5.74
N PRO A 32 -4.42 -3.01 4.88
CA PRO A 32 -5.43 -4.03 5.09
C PRO A 32 -4.82 -5.43 4.94
N ASP A 33 -5.44 -6.42 5.58
CA ASP A 33 -5.21 -7.82 5.27
C ASP A 33 -5.70 -8.14 3.85
N SER A 34 -4.81 -7.87 2.90
CA SER A 34 -5.04 -7.89 1.44
C SER A 34 -4.77 -9.26 0.83
N GLY A 35 -4.79 -10.32 1.65
CA GLY A 35 -4.62 -11.69 1.20
C GLY A 35 -5.81 -12.23 0.42
N TYR A 36 -5.70 -13.50 0.03
CA TYR A 36 -6.79 -14.25 -0.57
C TYR A 36 -7.28 -15.32 0.40
N ALA A 37 -8.60 -15.56 0.40
CA ALA A 37 -9.21 -16.72 1.02
C ALA A 37 -9.65 -17.69 -0.09
N VAL A 38 -9.53 -18.98 0.19
CA VAL A 38 -10.10 -20.03 -0.66
C VAL A 38 -11.44 -20.43 -0.04
N SER A 39 -12.53 -20.30 -0.80
CA SER A 39 -13.85 -20.73 -0.35
C SER A 39 -13.91 -22.27 -0.26
N PRO A 40 -14.88 -22.84 0.48
CA PRO A 40 -15.10 -24.28 0.50
C PRO A 40 -15.28 -24.91 -0.89
N GLU A 41 -15.78 -24.13 -1.86
CA GLU A 41 -15.94 -24.51 -3.27
C GLU A 41 -14.66 -24.31 -4.11
N GLY A 42 -13.51 -24.08 -3.48
CA GLY A 42 -12.22 -23.90 -4.14
C GLY A 42 -12.05 -22.54 -4.83
N ARG A 43 -12.95 -21.57 -4.63
CA ARG A 43 -12.86 -20.26 -5.29
C ARG A 43 -11.95 -19.33 -4.50
N VAL A 44 -10.93 -18.81 -5.17
CA VAL A 44 -10.04 -17.78 -4.61
C VAL A 44 -10.77 -16.43 -4.60
N ARG A 45 -10.91 -15.80 -3.43
CA ARG A 45 -11.52 -14.48 -3.25
C ARG A 45 -10.57 -13.56 -2.48
N PRO A 46 -10.46 -12.27 -2.84
CA PRO A 46 -9.70 -11.34 -2.03
C PRO A 46 -10.38 -11.19 -0.65
N ARG A 47 -9.58 -11.18 0.41
CA ARG A 47 -10.04 -11.00 1.79
C ARG A 47 -10.51 -9.56 2.02
N PHE A 48 -9.86 -8.60 1.36
CA PHE A 48 -10.36 -7.25 1.25
C PHE A 48 -11.40 -7.15 0.12
N PRO A 49 -12.66 -6.77 0.40
CA PRO A 49 -13.64 -6.59 -0.65
C PRO A 49 -13.21 -5.44 -1.57
N ILE A 50 -13.24 -5.65 -2.88
CA ILE A 50 -13.03 -4.55 -3.83
C ILE A 50 -14.25 -3.63 -3.71
N LEU A 51 -14.09 -2.54 -2.97
CA LEU A 51 -15.15 -1.56 -2.70
C LEU A 51 -15.40 -0.74 -3.97
N LYS A 52 -16.64 -0.80 -4.48
CA LYS A 52 -17.04 -0.11 -5.71
C LYS A 52 -17.83 1.18 -5.45
N ASP A 53 -18.51 1.25 -4.30
CA ASP A 53 -19.44 2.34 -4.00
C ASP A 53 -18.88 3.24 -2.89
N SER A 54 -19.02 4.56 -3.05
CA SER A 54 -18.48 5.57 -2.12
C SER A 54 -18.91 5.35 -0.67
N VAL A 55 -20.17 4.96 -0.44
CA VAL A 55 -20.72 4.67 0.90
C VAL A 55 -19.98 3.51 1.57
N THR A 56 -19.73 2.43 0.82
CA THR A 56 -18.98 1.27 1.34
C THR A 56 -17.53 1.62 1.64
N ILE A 57 -16.93 2.50 0.83
CA ILE A 57 -15.57 2.99 1.06
C ILE A 57 -15.49 3.81 2.35
N VAL A 58 -16.39 4.78 2.52
CA VAL A 58 -16.43 5.62 3.73
C VAL A 58 -16.61 4.74 4.98
N GLY A 59 -17.48 3.72 4.92
CA GLY A 59 -17.68 2.79 6.03
C GLY A 59 -16.47 1.91 6.36
N ALA A 60 -15.59 1.64 5.39
CA ALA A 60 -14.39 0.83 5.59
C ALA A 60 -13.22 1.62 6.20
N ILE A 61 -13.13 2.94 5.95
CA ILE A 61 -12.03 3.80 6.43
C ILE A 61 -11.76 3.66 7.95
N PRO A 62 -12.78 3.71 8.83
CA PRO A 62 -12.55 3.57 10.28
C PRO A 62 -11.95 2.23 10.70
N GLN A 63 -12.04 1.19 9.86
CA GLN A 63 -11.49 -0.14 10.12
C GLN A 63 -10.02 -0.25 9.74
N LEU A 64 -9.50 0.68 8.93
CA LEU A 64 -8.12 0.69 8.45
C LEU A 64 -7.20 1.33 9.49
N LYS A 65 -6.88 0.54 10.52
CA LYS A 65 -6.09 0.99 11.68
C LYS A 65 -4.66 0.46 11.70
N GLU A 66 -4.25 -0.21 10.64
CA GLU A 66 -2.94 -0.87 10.56
C GLU A 66 -2.07 -0.24 9.47
N MET A 67 -0.77 -0.23 9.74
CA MET A 67 0.28 0.14 8.80
C MET A 67 1.39 -0.91 8.83
N LYS A 68 1.99 -1.16 7.68
CA LYS A 68 3.19 -1.98 7.59
C LYS A 68 4.42 -1.11 7.72
N VAL A 69 5.40 -1.55 8.49
CA VAL A 69 6.69 -0.87 8.64
C VAL A 69 7.84 -1.82 8.35
N LEU A 70 8.91 -1.29 7.77
CA LEU A 70 10.13 -2.03 7.43
C LEU A 70 11.35 -1.13 7.68
N ASN A 71 12.44 -1.73 8.15
CA ASN A 71 13.76 -1.11 8.26
C ASN A 71 13.81 0.17 9.12
N PHE A 72 12.90 0.31 10.08
CA PHE A 72 12.98 1.36 11.09
C PHE A 72 13.84 0.89 12.26
N ALA A 73 14.91 1.63 12.57
CA ALA A 73 15.74 1.33 13.73
C ALA A 73 14.90 1.43 15.02
N GLY A 74 14.98 0.41 15.87
CA GLY A 74 14.25 0.37 17.14
C GLY A 74 12.78 -0.07 17.05
N ILE A 75 12.27 -0.38 15.85
CA ILE A 75 10.94 -0.99 15.68
C ILE A 75 11.12 -2.43 15.23
N THR A 76 10.70 -3.38 16.07
CA THR A 76 10.79 -4.82 15.80
C THR A 76 9.56 -5.37 15.08
N ASP A 77 8.40 -4.77 15.32
CA ASP A 77 7.15 -5.19 14.71
C ASP A 77 7.12 -4.83 13.22
N SER A 78 6.58 -5.73 12.41
CA SER A 78 6.39 -5.47 10.97
C SER A 78 5.07 -4.80 10.64
N VAL A 79 4.12 -4.80 11.60
CA VAL A 79 2.79 -4.20 11.49
C VAL A 79 2.52 -3.41 12.76
N LEU A 80 2.10 -2.16 12.60
CA LEU A 80 1.77 -1.26 13.69
C LEU A 80 0.32 -0.80 13.58
N SER A 81 -0.28 -0.52 14.74
CA SER A 81 -1.51 0.26 14.81
C SER A 81 -1.25 1.74 14.51
N ILE A 82 -2.25 2.47 14.02
CA ILE A 82 -2.24 3.95 13.95
C ILE A 82 -2.17 4.61 15.35
N TYR A 83 -2.33 3.82 16.41
CA TYR A 83 -2.17 4.20 17.82
C TYR A 83 -0.90 3.61 18.44
N ASN A 84 0.20 3.54 17.68
CA ASN A 84 1.48 3.03 18.16
C ASN A 84 2.21 4.02 19.09
N GLU A 85 3.20 3.49 19.81
CA GLU A 85 4.04 4.26 20.75
C GLU A 85 5.22 4.99 20.09
N TYR A 86 5.54 4.69 18.83
CA TYR A 86 6.68 5.26 18.11
C TYR A 86 6.43 6.68 17.57
N GLY A 87 5.24 7.24 17.81
CA GLY A 87 4.88 8.58 17.34
C GLY A 87 4.59 8.67 15.84
N ILE A 88 4.53 7.53 15.14
CA ILE A 88 4.09 7.47 13.74
C ILE A 88 2.57 7.62 13.72
N LYS A 89 2.06 8.60 12.99
CA LYS A 89 0.62 8.84 12.86
C LYS A 89 0.21 8.74 11.41
N ALA A 90 -0.96 8.16 11.16
CA ALA A 90 -1.52 8.12 9.83
C ALA A 90 -3.04 8.28 9.89
N LYS A 91 -3.61 8.89 8.85
CA LYS A 91 -5.06 9.09 8.72
C LYS A 91 -5.48 8.96 7.27
N LEU A 92 -6.63 8.34 7.07
CA LEU A 92 -7.31 8.28 5.79
C LEU A 92 -8.65 9.00 5.93
N LYS A 93 -8.98 9.90 5.00
CA LYS A 93 -10.26 10.62 4.98
C LYS A 93 -10.66 10.96 3.55
N TYR A 94 -11.93 11.23 3.34
CA TYR A 94 -12.38 11.92 2.14
C TYR A 94 -12.38 13.42 2.37
N GLU A 95 -11.88 14.15 1.38
CA GLU A 95 -12.06 15.59 1.26
C GLU A 95 -12.66 15.89 -0.12
N GLY A 96 -13.94 16.27 -0.13
CA GLY A 96 -14.72 16.34 -1.37
C GLY A 96 -14.73 14.99 -2.09
N ASN A 97 -14.22 14.97 -3.33
CA ASN A 97 -14.14 13.78 -4.17
C ASN A 97 -12.78 13.06 -4.10
N ALA A 98 -11.85 13.50 -3.26
CA ALA A 98 -10.51 12.94 -3.15
C ALA A 98 -10.36 12.12 -1.87
N LEU A 99 -9.72 10.95 -1.98
CA LEU A 99 -9.23 10.20 -0.82
C LEU A 99 -7.86 10.76 -0.42
N VAL A 100 -7.79 11.32 0.78
CA VAL A 100 -6.58 11.92 1.33
C VAL A 100 -5.95 10.97 2.33
N CYS A 101 -4.70 10.60 2.08
CA CYS A 101 -3.86 9.80 2.95
C CYS A 101 -2.78 10.69 3.56
N GLU A 102 -2.83 10.90 4.86
CA GLU A 102 -1.88 11.71 5.61
C GLU A 102 -1.00 10.79 6.48
N MET A 103 0.31 11.03 6.48
CA MET A 103 1.27 10.31 7.32
C MET A 103 2.23 11.31 7.96
N LEU A 104 2.49 11.14 9.25
CA LEU A 104 3.50 11.84 10.02
C LEU A 104 4.49 10.81 10.55
N ILE A 105 5.74 10.97 10.17
CA ILE A 105 6.84 10.10 10.57
C ILE A 105 7.86 10.97 11.32
N PRO A 106 8.15 10.68 12.60
CA PRO A 106 9.20 11.36 13.33
C PRO A 106 10.53 11.32 12.57
N ARG A 107 11.19 12.47 12.42
CA ARG A 107 12.47 12.58 11.70
C ARG A 107 13.53 11.59 12.22
N ALA A 108 13.58 11.39 13.54
CA ALA A 108 14.54 10.49 14.19
C ALA A 108 14.42 9.04 13.69
N LEU A 109 13.23 8.63 13.23
CA LEU A 109 12.97 7.29 12.71
C LEU A 109 13.39 7.12 11.25
N LEU A 110 13.69 8.22 10.53
CA LEU A 110 14.07 8.16 9.12
C LEU A 110 15.50 7.66 8.89
N GLY A 111 16.28 7.43 9.96
CA GLY A 111 17.67 6.95 9.86
C GLY A 111 18.58 7.91 9.10
N LEU A 112 18.25 9.21 9.12
CA LEU A 112 19.04 10.25 8.46
C LEU A 112 20.19 10.67 9.38
N ASP A 113 21.36 10.95 8.80
CA ASP A 113 22.44 11.62 9.51
C ASP A 113 21.96 12.93 10.13
N ASP A 114 22.47 13.28 11.31
CA ASP A 114 22.16 14.56 11.96
C ASP A 114 22.56 15.76 11.10
N ALA A 115 23.65 15.62 10.34
CA ALA A 115 24.14 16.60 9.38
C ALA A 115 23.38 16.58 8.03
N ALA A 116 22.40 15.70 7.84
CA ALA A 116 21.66 15.64 6.59
C ALA A 116 20.86 16.93 6.38
N THR A 117 21.05 17.55 5.22
CA THR A 117 20.30 18.73 4.75
C THR A 117 19.23 18.36 3.74
N LYS A 118 19.24 17.13 3.23
CA LYS A 118 18.25 16.60 2.30
C LYS A 118 18.19 15.07 2.34
N PHE A 119 17.11 14.50 1.85
CA PHE A 119 16.99 13.06 1.62
C PHE A 119 16.19 12.75 0.35
N ALA A 120 16.49 11.61 -0.28
CA ALA A 120 15.72 11.10 -1.40
C ALA A 120 14.62 10.17 -0.90
N TYR A 121 13.46 10.22 -1.54
CA TYR A 121 12.31 9.41 -1.18
C TYR A 121 11.60 8.85 -2.41
N GLN A 122 10.79 7.83 -2.16
CA GLN A 122 9.84 7.29 -3.09
C GLN A 122 8.47 7.11 -2.43
N ILE A 123 7.42 7.56 -3.11
CA ILE A 123 6.03 7.23 -2.81
C ILE A 123 5.57 6.19 -3.82
N LYS A 124 5.05 5.08 -3.32
CA LYS A 124 4.57 3.96 -4.12
C LYS A 124 3.09 3.74 -3.84
N LEU A 125 2.26 3.77 -4.86
CA LEU A 125 0.86 3.35 -4.79
C LEU A 125 0.76 1.88 -5.17
N THR A 126 0.43 1.03 -4.21
CA THR A 126 0.28 -0.42 -4.41
C THR A 126 -1.20 -0.77 -4.42
N GLY A 127 -1.64 -1.68 -5.30
CA GLY A 127 -2.97 -2.29 -5.21
C GLY A 127 -2.94 -3.70 -4.64
N VAL A 128 -4.01 -4.45 -4.88
CA VAL A 128 -4.09 -5.86 -4.48
C VAL A 128 -3.04 -6.65 -5.28
N LYS A 129 -2.13 -7.34 -4.60
CA LYS A 129 -1.23 -8.28 -5.29
C LYS A 129 -2.10 -9.37 -5.92
N PRO A 130 -1.95 -9.73 -7.21
CA PRO A 130 -2.68 -10.85 -7.78
C PRO A 130 -2.45 -12.12 -6.95
N PRO A 131 -3.40 -13.06 -6.94
CA PRO A 131 -3.17 -14.33 -6.25
C PRO A 131 -1.95 -14.99 -6.87
N PRO A 132 -1.12 -15.70 -6.09
CA PRO A 132 -0.03 -16.47 -6.67
C PRO A 132 -0.60 -17.35 -7.78
N ALA A 133 -0.01 -17.31 -8.97
CA ALA A 133 -0.44 -18.14 -10.07
C ALA A 133 -0.42 -19.60 -9.57
N SER A 134 -1.59 -20.21 -9.45
CA SER A 134 -1.69 -21.60 -9.04
C SER A 134 -1.00 -22.42 -10.11
N SER A 135 0.16 -23.01 -9.81
CA SER A 135 0.90 -23.93 -10.69
C SER A 135 0.17 -25.27 -10.91
N GLY A 136 -1.14 -25.32 -10.66
CA GLY A 136 -1.97 -26.52 -10.76
C GLY A 136 -3.45 -26.25 -11.03
N ALA A 137 -3.81 -25.10 -11.62
CA ALA A 137 -5.17 -24.97 -12.15
C ALA A 137 -5.33 -25.94 -13.33
N PRO A 138 -6.34 -26.84 -13.33
CA PRO A 138 -6.61 -27.65 -14.50
C PRO A 138 -6.89 -26.71 -15.69
N PRO A 139 -6.43 -27.06 -16.91
CA PRO A 139 -6.69 -26.25 -18.09
C PRO A 139 -8.20 -25.99 -18.21
N PRO A 140 -8.60 -24.77 -18.61
CA PRO A 140 -10.01 -24.48 -18.79
C PRO A 140 -10.62 -25.50 -19.76
N PRO A 141 -11.85 -25.98 -19.51
CA PRO A 141 -12.51 -26.92 -20.41
C PRO A 141 -12.53 -26.33 -21.82
N MET A 142 -12.03 -27.11 -22.79
CA MET A 142 -12.03 -26.75 -24.21
C MET A 142 -13.45 -26.35 -24.62
N GLY A 143 -13.66 -25.08 -24.97
CA GLY A 143 -14.94 -24.62 -25.49
C GLY A 143 -15.35 -23.18 -25.15
N VAL A 144 -14.62 -22.45 -24.30
CA VAL A 144 -14.91 -21.02 -24.08
C VAL A 144 -14.27 -20.20 -25.22
N PRO A 145 -15.04 -19.50 -26.07
CA PRO A 145 -14.46 -18.70 -27.14
C PRO A 145 -13.61 -17.57 -26.56
N ALA A 146 -12.40 -17.41 -27.07
CA ALA A 146 -11.48 -16.31 -26.80
C ALA A 146 -12.02 -15.00 -27.41
N GLY A 147 -13.14 -14.49 -26.91
CA GLY A 147 -13.81 -13.34 -27.53
C GLY A 147 -14.64 -12.48 -26.59
N ARG A 148 -14.71 -12.80 -25.29
CA ARG A 148 -15.40 -11.95 -24.32
C ARG A 148 -14.66 -11.94 -23.00
N ALA A 149 -13.49 -11.31 -23.00
CA ALA A 149 -12.90 -10.82 -21.76
C ALA A 149 -13.95 -9.86 -21.14
N PRO A 150 -14.52 -10.17 -19.97
CA PRO A 150 -15.44 -9.24 -19.33
C PRO A 150 -14.65 -7.98 -18.98
N LEU A 151 -15.33 -6.83 -18.96
CA LEU A 151 -14.85 -5.52 -18.48
C LEU A 151 -14.16 -5.53 -17.09
N MET A 152 -14.09 -6.69 -16.43
CA MET A 152 -13.30 -7.01 -15.24
C MET A 152 -11.78 -6.92 -15.44
N PHE A 153 -11.24 -7.17 -16.64
CA PHE A 153 -9.79 -7.15 -16.86
C PHE A 153 -9.18 -5.74 -16.76
N ASN A 154 -9.91 -4.70 -17.18
CA ASN A 154 -9.37 -3.33 -17.20
C ASN A 154 -9.26 -2.68 -15.81
N ILE A 155 -10.15 -2.99 -14.86
CA ILE A 155 -10.08 -2.45 -13.50
C ILE A 155 -8.97 -3.12 -12.69
N LEU A 156 -8.75 -4.43 -12.92
CA LEU A 156 -7.69 -5.16 -12.26
C LEU A 156 -6.30 -4.67 -12.70
N ASP A 157 -6.08 -4.36 -13.98
CA ASP A 157 -4.79 -3.81 -14.44
C ASP A 157 -4.48 -2.42 -13.87
N GLU A 158 -5.49 -1.56 -13.70
CA GLU A 158 -5.31 -0.25 -13.06
C GLU A 158 -4.99 -0.38 -11.55
N ILE A 159 -5.63 -1.34 -10.86
CA ILE A 159 -5.33 -1.69 -9.46
C ILE A 159 -3.93 -2.34 -9.36
N ASN A 160 -3.53 -3.18 -10.31
CA ASN A 160 -2.32 -3.99 -10.21
C ASN A 160 -1.04 -3.26 -10.65
N SER A 161 -1.13 -2.27 -11.55
CA SER A 161 0.03 -1.48 -11.97
C SER A 161 0.60 -0.73 -10.75
N VAL A 162 1.91 -0.74 -10.51
CA VAL A 162 2.46 0.06 -9.41
C VAL A 162 2.76 1.47 -9.91
N THR A 163 2.28 2.48 -9.19
CA THR A 163 2.60 3.88 -9.51
C THR A 163 3.70 4.37 -8.57
N TYR A 164 4.75 4.97 -9.12
CA TYR A 164 5.90 5.46 -8.37
C TYR A 164 6.05 6.96 -8.57
N PHE A 165 6.32 7.65 -7.47
CA PHE A 165 6.74 9.05 -7.45
C PHE A 165 8.03 9.11 -6.65
N SER A 166 9.07 9.74 -7.19
CA SER A 166 10.35 9.90 -6.50
C SER A 166 10.75 11.36 -6.48
N GLY A 167 11.46 11.76 -5.43
CA GLY A 167 11.96 13.12 -5.31
C GLY A 167 13.03 13.24 -4.25
N GLU A 168 13.53 14.46 -4.09
CA GLU A 168 14.37 14.86 -2.97
C GLU A 168 13.61 15.87 -2.12
N TYR A 169 13.79 15.81 -0.81
CA TYR A 169 13.22 16.76 0.13
C TYR A 169 14.34 17.45 0.91
N GLY A 170 14.36 18.78 0.88
CA GLY A 170 15.27 19.60 1.68
C GLY A 170 14.78 19.70 3.12
N LEU A 171 15.65 19.40 4.08
CA LEU A 171 15.35 19.54 5.50
C LEU A 171 15.49 21.01 5.91
N ALA A 172 14.50 21.52 6.65
CA ALA A 172 14.62 22.83 7.26
C ALA A 172 15.83 22.85 8.21
N VAL A 173 16.66 23.88 8.07
CA VAL A 173 17.77 24.14 8.99
C VAL A 173 17.17 24.44 10.35
N LYS A 174 17.64 23.77 11.41
CA LYS A 174 17.23 24.14 12.78
C LYS A 174 17.63 25.60 13.00
N PRO A 175 16.71 26.47 13.46
CA PRO A 175 17.06 27.85 13.82
C PRO A 175 18.09 27.88 14.95
#